data_AF-A0A956EM46-F1
#
_entry.id   AF-A0A956EM46-F1
#
_cell.length_a   1.000
_cell.length_b   1.000
_cell.length_c   1.000
_cell.angle_alpha   90.00
_cell.angle_beta   90.00
_cell.angle_gamma   90.00
#
_symmetry.space_group_name_H-M   'P 1'
#
loop_
_entity.id
_entity.type
_entity.pdbx_description
1 polymer ?
#
loop_
_entity_poly.entity_id
_entity_poly.type
_entity_poly.pdbx_seq_one_letter_code
_entity_poly.pdbx_strand_id
1 'polypeptide(L)'
;SEVVVLFGGALAPSAGHESEFVPLLSTGPQSGFNKFDEMTERHVLFGVQGPKIPTQRTMASAPEVIAARIAGAGASGEGGAAKNVIVVADLDIFGDQFFAMHERGGDIDGDGLDDIRFDNVSFLMNAIDALAGDEGLVELRKRRAMYRRLTRVDDLTKSARTKREEAIQQANAKADADLKGAQEALDAAVKAINERADLDEATKAVLLRSAEDTENRRLAAKREVITREKERAIDRVETEALREVDAIQNQIRILAVLLPPIPALLMGVLIFGRKRRREHESIPSARKRGAA
;
A
#
# COMPACT_ATOMS: atom_id res chain seq x y z
N SER A 1 -8.82 -2.88 -9.46
CA SER A 1 -7.87 -2.43 -10.49
C SER A 1 -7.19 -1.20 -9.95
N GLU A 2 -5.88 -1.28 -9.77
CA GLU A 2 -5.07 -0.16 -9.27
C GLU A 2 -4.20 0.34 -10.42
N VAL A 3 -4.11 1.66 -10.57
CA VAL A 3 -3.25 2.33 -11.56
C VAL A 3 -2.39 3.31 -10.79
N VAL A 4 -1.09 3.31 -11.07
CA VAL A 4 -0.13 4.20 -10.42
C VAL A 4 0.46 5.13 -11.44
N VAL A 5 0.63 6.38 -11.03
CA VAL A 5 1.00 7.50 -11.86
C VAL A 5 2.06 8.25 -11.05
N LEU A 6 3.24 8.48 -11.63
CA LEU A 6 4.38 9.04 -10.89
C LEU A 6 4.27 10.55 -10.81
N PHE A 7 3.97 11.18 -11.95
CA PHE A 7 3.78 12.63 -12.06
C PHE A 7 2.44 12.94 -12.74
N GLY A 8 1.36 12.48 -12.10
CA GLY A 8 0.01 12.63 -12.64
C GLY A 8 -0.48 14.07 -12.63
N GLY A 9 -0.91 14.55 -13.80
CA GLY A 9 -1.78 15.72 -13.89
C GLY A 9 -3.27 15.38 -13.81
N ALA A 10 -4.09 16.41 -13.60
CA ALA A 10 -5.54 16.32 -13.68
C ALA A 10 -6.04 17.01 -14.97
N LEU A 11 -6.94 16.33 -15.69
CA LEU A 11 -7.60 16.83 -16.89
C LEU A 11 -8.97 17.39 -16.53
N ALA A 12 -9.29 18.56 -17.05
CA ALA A 12 -10.62 19.15 -16.98
C ALA A 12 -11.00 19.77 -18.33
N PRO A 13 -12.28 19.67 -18.75
CA PRO A 13 -12.74 20.35 -19.94
C PRO A 13 -12.65 21.87 -19.76
N SER A 14 -12.16 22.58 -20.77
CA SER A 14 -12.13 24.05 -20.77
C SER A 14 -13.55 24.62 -20.86
N ALA A 15 -13.78 25.80 -20.27
CA ALA A 15 -15.04 26.52 -20.43
C ALA A 15 -15.31 26.79 -21.93
N GLY A 16 -16.37 26.19 -22.48
CA GLY A 16 -16.72 26.27 -23.91
C GLY A 16 -16.26 25.08 -24.77
N HIS A 17 -15.87 23.95 -24.17
CA HIS A 17 -15.54 22.74 -24.92
C HIS A 17 -16.78 22.12 -25.59
N GLU A 18 -16.81 22.11 -26.93
CA GLU A 18 -17.94 21.58 -27.73
C GLU A 18 -17.82 20.08 -28.07
N SER A 19 -16.63 19.49 -27.91
CA SER A 19 -16.38 18.07 -28.22
C SER A 19 -16.73 17.16 -27.05
N GLU A 20 -16.95 15.87 -27.34
CA GLU A 20 -17.31 14.89 -26.30
C GLU A 20 -16.06 14.55 -25.46
N PHE A 21 -16.11 14.88 -24.17
CA PHE A 21 -15.10 14.54 -23.19
C PHE A 21 -15.55 13.33 -22.38
N VAL A 22 -14.93 12.17 -22.63
CA VAL A 22 -15.24 10.93 -21.91
C VAL A 22 -14.07 10.59 -20.99
N PRO A 23 -14.21 10.67 -19.66
CA PRO A 23 -13.16 10.27 -18.74
C PRO A 23 -12.93 8.75 -18.83
N LEU A 24 -11.69 8.34 -19.11
CA LEU A 24 -11.30 6.92 -19.18
C LEU A 24 -10.66 6.44 -17.89
N LEU A 25 -9.93 7.31 -17.18
CA LEU A 25 -9.30 7.01 -15.90
C LEU A 25 -9.57 8.14 -14.92
N SER A 26 -10.34 7.82 -13.87
CA SER A 26 -10.67 8.74 -12.78
C SER A 26 -10.25 8.15 -11.45
N THR A 27 -9.73 8.99 -10.57
CA THR A 27 -9.37 8.56 -9.22
C THR A 27 -10.61 8.34 -8.36
N GLY A 28 -10.57 7.33 -7.49
CA GLY A 28 -11.68 6.97 -6.59
C GLY A 28 -11.51 7.56 -5.18
N PRO A 29 -12.47 7.30 -4.26
CA PRO A 29 -12.41 7.78 -2.87
C PRO A 29 -11.27 7.18 -2.04
N GLN A 30 -10.62 6.12 -2.53
CA GLN A 30 -9.42 5.52 -1.92
C GLN A 30 -8.12 5.91 -2.64
N SER A 31 -8.18 6.90 -3.53
CA SER A 31 -6.97 7.41 -4.18
C SER A 31 -6.19 8.34 -3.27
N GLY A 32 -4.88 8.36 -3.45
CA GLY A 32 -4.00 9.28 -2.77
C GLY A 32 -2.75 9.53 -3.57
N PHE A 33 -2.03 10.58 -3.21
CA PHE A 33 -0.75 10.96 -3.78
C PHE A 33 0.28 11.08 -2.66
N ASN A 34 1.56 10.97 -3.03
CA ASN A 34 2.67 11.25 -2.14
C ASN A 34 3.62 12.20 -2.83
N LYS A 35 4.19 13.12 -2.06
CA LYS A 35 5.11 14.11 -2.64
C LYS A 35 6.45 13.47 -2.93
N PHE A 36 7.13 13.96 -3.95
CA PHE A 36 8.46 13.48 -4.33
C PHE A 36 9.45 13.54 -3.15
N ASP A 37 9.41 14.62 -2.36
CA ASP A 37 10.29 14.78 -1.18
C ASP A 37 9.96 13.79 -0.05
N GLU A 38 8.76 13.21 -0.02
CA GLU A 38 8.38 12.17 0.95
C GLU A 38 8.81 10.78 0.47
N MET A 39 8.97 10.60 -0.84
CA MET A 39 9.40 9.34 -1.46
C MET A 39 10.92 9.25 -1.66
N THR A 40 11.64 10.35 -1.47
CA THR A 40 13.09 10.41 -1.70
C THR A 40 13.82 10.98 -0.50
N GLU A 41 14.91 10.35 -0.10
CA GLU A 41 15.81 10.83 0.94
C GLU A 41 17.06 11.41 0.32
N ARG A 42 17.48 12.59 0.78
CA ARG A 42 18.75 13.19 0.34
C ARG A 42 19.87 12.71 1.27
N HIS A 43 20.71 11.83 0.77
CA HIS A 43 21.93 11.40 1.43
C HIS A 43 23.08 12.39 1.14
N VAL A 44 23.81 12.79 2.18
CA VAL A 44 24.88 13.81 2.08
C VAL A 44 26.00 13.39 1.12
N LEU A 45 26.35 12.10 1.11
CA LEU A 45 27.43 11.55 0.27
C LEU A 45 26.97 10.97 -1.08
N PHE A 46 25.74 10.43 -1.16
CA PHE A 46 25.27 9.63 -2.30
C PHE A 46 24.11 10.31 -3.06
N GLY A 47 23.78 11.55 -2.72
CA GLY A 47 22.70 12.29 -3.37
C GLY A 47 21.32 11.76 -3.02
N VAL A 48 20.36 11.93 -3.92
CA VAL A 48 18.98 11.47 -3.72
C VAL A 48 18.94 9.94 -3.76
N GLN A 49 18.57 9.31 -2.66
CA GLN A 49 18.25 7.90 -2.54
C GLN A 49 16.73 7.71 -2.48
N GLY A 50 16.20 6.87 -3.36
CA GLY A 50 14.77 6.58 -3.46
C GLY A 50 14.39 6.17 -4.88
N PRO A 51 13.21 5.57 -5.11
CA PRO A 51 11.99 5.77 -4.31
C PRO A 51 11.87 4.81 -3.11
N LYS A 52 11.70 5.36 -1.91
CA LYS A 52 11.16 4.60 -0.77
C LYS A 52 9.65 4.46 -0.98
N ILE A 53 9.10 3.26 -0.78
CA ILE A 53 7.65 3.07 -0.83
C ILE A 53 7.06 3.80 0.38
N PRO A 54 6.29 4.88 0.17
CA PRO A 54 5.76 5.65 1.28
C PRO A 54 4.71 4.82 2.03
N THR A 55 4.89 4.72 3.35
CA THR A 55 4.00 3.96 4.22
C THR A 55 2.66 4.67 4.48
N GLN A 56 2.57 5.95 4.11
CA GLN A 56 1.35 6.76 4.17
C GLN A 56 0.98 7.26 2.77
N ARG A 57 -0.31 7.43 2.51
CA ARG A 57 -0.85 8.04 1.29
C ARG A 57 -1.64 9.28 1.68
N THR A 58 -1.36 10.42 1.06
CA THR A 58 -2.22 11.60 1.23
C THR A 58 -3.46 11.40 0.39
N MET A 59 -4.62 11.20 1.03
CA MET A 59 -5.88 10.92 0.32
C MET A 59 -6.29 12.12 -0.53
N ALA A 60 -6.68 11.89 -1.78
CA ALA A 60 -7.20 12.94 -2.63
C ALA A 60 -8.59 13.37 -2.15
N SER A 61 -8.83 14.69 -2.03
CA SER A 61 -10.11 15.23 -1.57
C SER A 61 -11.21 15.16 -2.63
N ALA A 62 -10.85 15.00 -3.91
CA ALA A 62 -11.76 14.97 -5.03
C ALA A 62 -11.30 13.97 -6.08
N PRO A 63 -12.22 13.37 -6.86
CA PRO A 63 -11.85 12.53 -7.99
C PRO A 63 -11.22 13.40 -9.09
N GLU A 64 -10.03 13.01 -9.52
CA GLU A 64 -9.27 13.64 -10.58
C GLU A 64 -9.29 12.75 -11.83
N VAL A 65 -9.43 13.36 -13.01
CA VAL A 65 -9.38 12.62 -14.27
C VAL A 65 -7.94 12.63 -14.78
N ILE A 66 -7.32 11.46 -14.88
CA ILE A 66 -5.93 11.32 -15.32
C ILE A 66 -5.87 11.07 -16.83
N ALA A 67 -6.85 10.36 -17.37
CA ALA A 67 -6.95 10.10 -18.79
C ALA A 67 -8.37 10.28 -19.31
N ALA A 68 -8.49 10.88 -20.49
CA ALA A 68 -9.76 11.14 -21.15
C ALA A 68 -9.68 10.89 -22.66
N ARG A 69 -10.78 10.37 -23.21
CA ARG A 69 -11.01 10.30 -24.65
C ARG A 69 -11.71 11.58 -25.08
N ILE A 70 -11.20 12.20 -26.12
CA ILE A 70 -11.77 13.37 -26.76
C ILE A 70 -12.16 12.93 -28.17
N ALA A 71 -13.48 12.89 -28.40
CA ALA A 71 -14.03 12.62 -29.72
C ALA A 71 -14.49 13.95 -30.33
N GLY A 72 -13.83 14.36 -31.42
CA GLY A 72 -14.25 15.52 -32.19
C GLY A 72 -15.32 15.13 -33.20
N ALA A 73 -16.43 15.88 -33.25
CA ALA A 73 -17.34 15.83 -34.39
C ALA A 73 -16.53 16.22 -35.64
N GLY A 74 -16.46 15.33 -36.63
CA GLY A 74 -15.72 15.57 -37.86
C GLY A 74 -16.15 16.89 -38.49
N ALA A 75 -15.19 17.70 -38.93
CA ALA A 75 -15.50 18.91 -39.69
C ALA A 75 -16.32 18.52 -40.92
N SER A 76 -17.44 19.21 -41.14
CA SER A 76 -18.33 19.04 -42.29
C SER A 76 -17.66 19.51 -43.59
N GLY A 77 -16.70 18.72 -44.07
CA GLY A 77 -16.01 18.88 -45.34
C GLY A 77 -15.39 17.57 -45.77
N GLU A 78 -15.50 17.23 -47.06
CA GLU A 78 -14.99 16.00 -47.67
C GLU A 78 -13.50 15.78 -47.31
N GLY A 79 -13.24 14.89 -46.35
CA GLY A 79 -11.89 14.60 -45.82
C GLY A 79 -11.73 14.76 -44.29
N GLY A 80 -12.74 15.26 -43.58
CA GLY A 80 -12.71 15.40 -42.12
C GLY A 80 -12.94 14.09 -41.36
N ALA A 81 -11.93 13.22 -41.28
CA ALA A 81 -12.00 12.05 -40.40
C ALA A 81 -12.26 12.50 -38.95
N ALA A 82 -13.21 11.85 -38.27
CA ALA A 82 -13.49 12.08 -36.86
C ALA A 82 -12.19 11.88 -36.06
N LYS A 83 -11.78 12.91 -35.32
CA LYS A 83 -10.55 12.85 -34.53
C LYS A 83 -10.86 12.08 -33.25
N ASN A 84 -10.23 10.91 -33.11
CA ASN A 84 -10.27 10.11 -31.89
C ASN A 84 -8.94 10.30 -31.16
N VAL A 85 -8.94 11.04 -30.06
CA VAL A 85 -7.72 11.36 -29.31
C VAL A 85 -7.88 10.86 -27.88
N ILE A 86 -6.88 10.15 -27.38
CA ILE A 86 -6.78 9.82 -25.95
C ILE A 86 -5.68 10.68 -25.36
N VAL A 87 -6.03 11.46 -24.35
CA VAL A 87 -5.09 12.29 -23.59
C VAL A 87 -4.82 11.63 -22.27
N VAL A 88 -3.54 11.48 -21.92
CA VAL A 88 -3.08 10.94 -20.64
C VAL A 88 -2.17 11.99 -20.00
N ALA A 89 -2.44 12.32 -18.74
CA ALA A 89 -1.75 13.38 -18.02
C ALA A 89 -0.45 12.93 -17.32
N ASP A 90 0.11 11.78 -17.71
CA ASP A 90 1.41 11.27 -17.26
C ASP A 90 2.08 10.49 -18.40
N LEU A 91 3.38 10.68 -18.57
CA LEU A 91 4.20 9.96 -19.54
C LEU A 91 4.80 8.68 -18.93
N ASP A 92 5.02 8.67 -17.62
CA ASP A 92 5.72 7.57 -16.95
C ASP A 92 4.84 6.34 -16.72
N ILE A 93 3.52 6.48 -16.91
CA ILE A 93 2.56 5.37 -16.84
C ILE A 93 2.90 4.21 -17.81
N PHE A 94 3.75 4.46 -18.81
CA PHE A 94 4.24 3.48 -19.79
C PHE A 94 5.73 3.11 -19.62
N GLY A 95 6.35 3.46 -18.50
CA GLY A 95 7.75 3.11 -18.26
C GLY A 95 7.98 1.59 -18.17
N ASP A 96 9.16 1.14 -18.62
CA ASP A 96 9.57 -0.29 -18.62
C ASP A 96 9.38 -0.97 -17.26
N GLN A 97 9.50 -0.22 -16.17
CA GLN A 97 9.30 -0.71 -14.81
C GLN A 97 7.89 -1.26 -14.59
N PHE A 98 6.85 -0.64 -15.17
CA PHE A 98 5.47 -1.11 -15.05
C PHE A 98 5.24 -2.40 -15.85
N PHE A 99 5.94 -2.59 -16.97
CA PHE A 99 5.94 -3.86 -17.71
C PHE A 99 6.60 -4.97 -16.91
N ALA A 100 7.77 -4.69 -16.31
CA ALA A 100 8.46 -5.66 -15.44
C ALA A 100 7.60 -6.05 -14.22
N MET A 101 6.89 -5.10 -13.61
CA MET A 101 5.95 -5.36 -12.50
C MET A 101 4.74 -6.19 -12.96
N HIS A 102 4.22 -5.91 -14.15
CA HIS A 102 3.09 -6.66 -14.73
C HIS A 102 3.48 -8.12 -14.99
N GLU A 103 4.66 -8.37 -15.56
CA GLU A 103 5.18 -9.72 -15.82
C GLU A 103 5.45 -10.52 -14.55
N ARG A 104 5.94 -9.87 -13.49
CA ARG A 104 6.21 -10.50 -12.19
C ARG A 104 4.95 -10.85 -11.39
N GLY A 105 3.77 -10.40 -11.82
CA GLY A 105 2.50 -10.89 -11.28
C GLY A 105 2.14 -10.38 -9.89
N GLY A 106 2.67 -9.22 -9.47
CA GLY A 106 2.30 -8.53 -8.24
C GLY A 106 2.75 -9.16 -6.92
N ASP A 107 3.31 -10.36 -6.96
CA ASP A 107 3.90 -11.03 -5.79
C ASP A 107 5.40 -10.69 -5.75
N ILE A 108 5.72 -9.51 -5.21
CA ILE A 108 7.10 -9.02 -5.15
C ILE A 108 7.94 -9.87 -4.18
N ASP A 109 7.30 -10.39 -3.12
CA ASP A 109 7.98 -11.05 -2.00
C ASP A 109 7.70 -12.57 -1.90
N GLY A 110 6.79 -13.12 -2.72
CA GLY A 110 6.48 -14.55 -2.75
C GLY A 110 5.60 -15.04 -1.60
N ASP A 111 5.15 -14.14 -0.74
CA ASP A 111 4.38 -14.42 0.47
C ASP A 111 2.85 -14.34 0.24
N GLY A 112 2.43 -13.83 -0.92
CA GLY A 112 1.03 -13.62 -1.28
C GLY A 112 0.28 -12.62 -0.38
N LEU A 113 0.99 -11.84 0.43
CA LEU A 113 0.41 -10.86 1.37
C LEU A 113 0.06 -9.55 0.67
N ASP A 114 0.97 -9.04 -0.17
CA ASP A 114 0.82 -7.77 -0.89
C ASP A 114 0.91 -8.01 -2.41
N ASP A 115 -0.24 -8.32 -3.02
CA ASP A 115 -0.36 -8.48 -4.47
C ASP A 115 -0.55 -7.12 -5.14
N ILE A 116 0.58 -6.43 -5.37
CA ILE A 116 0.62 -5.10 -5.98
C ILE A 116 0.66 -5.27 -7.50
N ARG A 117 -0.53 -5.36 -8.13
CA ARG A 117 -0.66 -5.39 -9.60
C ARG A 117 -1.16 -4.06 -10.12
N PHE A 118 -0.34 -3.41 -10.92
CA PHE A 118 -0.75 -2.22 -11.65
C PHE A 118 -1.38 -2.60 -12.99
N ASP A 119 -2.52 -1.98 -13.26
CA ASP A 119 -3.26 -2.11 -14.51
C ASP A 119 -2.84 -1.05 -15.56
N ASN A 120 -1.71 -0.38 -15.35
CA ASN A 120 -1.14 0.62 -16.26
C ASN A 120 -0.97 0.06 -17.69
N VAL A 121 -0.32 -1.10 -17.81
CA VAL A 121 -0.08 -1.77 -19.10
C VAL A 121 -1.41 -2.19 -19.75
N SER A 122 -2.34 -2.71 -18.96
CA SER A 122 -3.67 -3.10 -19.44
C SER A 122 -4.43 -1.89 -20.00
N PHE A 123 -4.34 -0.75 -19.33
CA PHE A 123 -4.94 0.51 -19.78
C PHE A 123 -4.33 0.98 -21.10
N LEU A 124 -2.99 0.96 -21.24
CA LEU A 124 -2.33 1.32 -22.49
C LEU A 124 -2.80 0.46 -23.66
N MET A 125 -2.81 -0.86 -23.49
CA MET A 125 -3.24 -1.78 -24.54
C MET A 125 -4.70 -1.51 -24.94
N ASN A 126 -5.60 -1.31 -23.96
CA ASN A 126 -6.98 -0.93 -24.24
C ASN A 126 -7.09 0.42 -24.98
N ALA A 127 -6.25 1.39 -24.63
CA ALA A 127 -6.25 2.70 -25.28
C ALA A 127 -5.77 2.59 -26.75
N ILE A 128 -4.74 1.80 -27.02
CA ILE A 128 -4.26 1.53 -28.39
C ILE A 128 -5.32 0.79 -29.20
N ASP A 129 -5.91 -0.27 -28.65
CA ASP A 129 -6.96 -1.04 -29.30
C ASP A 129 -8.18 -0.14 -29.66
N ALA A 130 -8.57 0.76 -28.74
CA ALA A 130 -9.64 1.73 -28.96
C ALA A 130 -9.30 2.82 -29.99
N LEU A 131 -8.03 3.20 -30.13
CA LEU A 131 -7.56 4.12 -31.18
C LEU A 131 -7.46 3.43 -32.55
N ALA A 132 -7.13 2.15 -32.57
CA ALA A 132 -7.07 1.32 -33.78
C ALA A 132 -8.46 0.95 -34.33
N GLY A 133 -9.53 1.17 -33.57
CA GLY A 133 -10.90 0.84 -33.95
C GLY A 133 -11.28 -0.63 -33.74
N ASP A 134 -10.46 -1.39 -33.01
CA ASP A 134 -10.72 -2.80 -32.68
C ASP A 134 -11.32 -2.91 -31.26
N GLU A 135 -12.58 -2.48 -31.13
CA GLU A 135 -13.29 -2.49 -29.84
C GLU A 135 -13.67 -3.92 -29.37
N GLY A 136 -13.57 -4.92 -30.25
CA GLY A 136 -13.95 -6.31 -29.96
C GLY A 136 -13.02 -7.03 -28.97
N LEU A 137 -11.73 -6.67 -28.95
CA LEU A 137 -10.74 -7.25 -28.03
C LEU A 137 -10.84 -6.70 -26.60
N VAL A 138 -11.42 -5.51 -26.42
CA VAL A 138 -11.63 -4.87 -25.12
C VAL A 138 -12.62 -5.66 -24.26
N GLU A 139 -13.68 -6.23 -24.85
CA GLU A 139 -14.66 -7.04 -24.13
C GLU A 139 -14.11 -8.38 -23.64
N LEU A 140 -13.19 -8.99 -24.40
CA LEU A 140 -12.54 -10.25 -24.01
C LEU A 140 -11.59 -10.05 -22.83
N ARG A 141 -10.88 -8.91 -22.76
CA ARG A 141 -9.96 -8.58 -21.66
C ARG A 141 -10.68 -8.26 -20.34
N LYS A 142 -11.99 -7.94 -20.35
CA LYS A 142 -12.82 -7.80 -19.13
C LYS A 142 -12.97 -9.11 -18.35
N ARG A 143 -12.83 -10.27 -19.00
CA ARG A 143 -12.99 -11.61 -18.37
C ARG A 143 -11.70 -12.10 -17.71
N ARG A 144 -11.00 -11.24 -16.98
CA ARG A 144 -9.80 -11.66 -16.24
C ARG A 144 -10.17 -12.74 -15.24
N ALA A 145 -9.32 -13.76 -15.12
CA ALA A 145 -9.38 -14.69 -14.01
C ALA A 145 -9.20 -13.90 -12.70
N MET A 146 -10.30 -13.65 -12.00
CA MET A 146 -10.25 -13.09 -10.66
C MET A 146 -9.62 -14.16 -9.77
N TYR A 147 -8.41 -13.89 -9.26
CA TYR A 147 -7.81 -14.75 -8.25
C TYR A 147 -8.75 -14.73 -7.04
N ARG A 148 -9.45 -15.84 -6.83
CA ARG A 148 -10.38 -15.99 -5.72
C ARG A 148 -9.57 -16.18 -4.45
N ARG A 149 -9.17 -15.06 -3.85
CA ARG A 149 -8.56 -15.05 -2.53
C ARG A 149 -9.55 -15.61 -1.52
N LEU A 150 -9.00 -16.14 -0.42
CA LEU A 150 -9.81 -16.57 0.70
C LEU A 150 -10.40 -15.32 1.36
N THR A 151 -11.60 -14.91 0.94
CA THR A 151 -12.24 -13.67 1.41
C THR A 151 -12.31 -13.59 2.93
N ARG A 152 -12.50 -14.73 3.60
CA ARG A 152 -12.45 -14.80 5.07
C ARG A 152 -11.07 -14.49 5.65
N VAL A 153 -9.99 -14.89 4.99
CA VAL A 153 -8.61 -14.54 5.42
C VAL A 153 -8.41 -13.05 5.23
N ASP A 154 -8.79 -12.49 4.08
CA ASP A 154 -8.69 -11.05 3.83
C ASP A 154 -9.43 -10.24 4.89
N ASP A 155 -10.67 -10.63 5.24
CA ASP A 155 -11.47 -9.99 6.27
C ASP A 155 -10.82 -10.08 7.66
N LEU A 156 -10.27 -11.23 8.02
CA LEU A 156 -9.56 -11.42 9.30
C LEU A 156 -8.28 -10.57 9.37
N THR A 157 -7.56 -10.47 8.25
CA THR A 157 -6.28 -9.74 8.16
C THR A 157 -6.50 -8.23 8.04
N LYS A 158 -7.69 -7.78 7.62
CA LYS A 158 -8.03 -6.37 7.46
C LYS A 158 -7.80 -5.56 8.74
N SER A 159 -8.19 -6.10 9.89
CA SER A 159 -8.00 -5.43 11.19
C SER A 159 -6.53 -5.24 11.54
N ALA A 160 -5.67 -6.24 11.25
CA ALA A 160 -4.23 -6.15 11.45
C ALA A 160 -3.60 -5.09 10.53
N ARG A 161 -4.07 -5.01 9.27
CA ARG A 161 -3.65 -3.96 8.32
C ARG A 161 -4.04 -2.56 8.79
N THR A 162 -5.27 -2.35 9.22
CA THR A 162 -5.73 -1.04 9.74
C THR A 162 -4.94 -0.63 10.99
N LYS A 163 -4.72 -1.54 11.93
CA LYS A 163 -3.88 -1.26 13.12
C LYS A 163 -2.44 -0.90 12.74
N ARG A 164 -1.86 -1.61 11.76
CA ARG A 164 -0.52 -1.33 11.24
C ARG A 164 -0.46 0.09 10.67
N GLU A 165 -1.42 0.45 9.83
CA GLU A 165 -1.53 1.79 9.23
C GLU A 165 -1.67 2.88 10.31
N GLU A 166 -2.56 2.71 11.28
CA GLU A 166 -2.76 3.65 12.38
C GLU A 166 -1.49 3.81 13.24
N ALA A 167 -0.81 2.72 13.55
CA ALA A 167 0.41 2.74 14.36
C ALA A 167 1.58 3.41 13.62
N ILE A 168 1.71 3.17 12.30
CA ILE A 168 2.68 3.89 11.46
C ILE A 168 2.35 5.39 11.42
N GLN A 169 1.08 5.75 11.26
CA GLN A 169 0.65 7.16 11.28
C GLN A 169 0.99 7.84 12.60
N GLN A 170 0.78 7.17 13.73
CA GLN A 170 1.14 7.70 15.05
C GLN A 170 2.67 7.86 15.21
N ALA A 171 3.46 6.90 14.73
CA ALA A 171 4.92 6.97 14.76
C ALA A 171 5.45 8.14 13.91
N ASN A 172 4.89 8.34 12.72
CA ASN A 172 5.22 9.46 11.84
C ASN A 172 4.82 10.81 12.45
N ALA A 173 3.57 10.94 12.91
CA ALA A 173 3.07 12.16 13.53
C ALA A 173 3.89 12.56 14.77
N LYS A 174 4.33 11.58 15.56
CA LYS A 174 5.22 11.82 16.69
C LYS A 174 6.59 12.32 16.22
N ALA A 175 7.19 11.66 15.23
CA ALA A 175 8.49 12.09 14.68
C ALA A 175 8.43 13.50 14.10
N ASP A 176 7.37 13.85 13.38
CA ASP A 176 7.16 15.19 12.81
C ASP A 176 7.00 16.25 13.91
N ALA A 177 6.24 15.94 14.97
CA ALA A 177 6.10 16.82 16.13
C ALA A 177 7.44 17.03 16.86
N ASP A 178 8.23 15.97 17.06
CA ASP A 178 9.54 16.03 17.70
C ASP A 178 10.55 16.82 16.85
N LEU A 179 10.54 16.65 15.52
CA LEU A 179 11.36 17.43 14.60
C LEU A 179 10.97 18.91 14.60
N LYS A 180 9.68 19.21 14.59
CA LYS A 180 9.18 20.59 14.66
C LYS A 180 9.57 21.25 15.98
N GLY A 181 9.40 20.57 17.10
CA GLY A 181 9.83 21.08 18.41
C GLY A 181 11.34 21.28 18.50
N ALA A 182 12.14 20.41 17.89
CA ALA A 182 13.59 20.59 17.81
C ALA A 182 14.00 21.80 16.96
N GLN A 183 13.30 22.06 15.85
CA GLN A 183 13.52 23.23 15.00
C GLN A 183 13.10 24.53 15.70
N GLU A 184 11.95 24.55 16.36
CA GLU A 184 11.47 25.72 17.12
C GLU A 184 12.43 26.09 18.27
N ALA A 185 12.99 25.09 18.96
CA ALA A 185 13.98 25.30 20.01
C ALA A 185 15.29 25.90 19.46
N LEU A 186 15.72 25.49 18.26
CA LEU A 186 16.86 26.07 17.56
C LEU A 186 16.60 27.53 17.18
N ASP A 187 15.46 27.79 16.54
CA ASP A 187 15.09 29.13 16.10
C ASP A 187 14.98 30.09 17.31
N ALA A 188 14.47 29.62 18.45
CA ALA A 188 14.43 30.38 19.70
C ALA A 188 15.83 30.67 20.26
N ALA A 189 16.75 29.69 20.23
CA ALA A 189 18.13 29.88 20.68
C ALA A 189 18.89 30.89 19.81
N VAL A 190 18.73 30.83 18.49
CA VAL A 190 19.34 31.78 17.55
C VAL A 190 18.77 33.18 17.72
N LYS A 191 17.43 33.31 17.86
CA LYS A 191 16.79 34.62 18.14
C LYS A 191 17.26 35.24 19.45
N ALA A 192 17.38 34.45 20.53
CA ALA A 192 17.85 34.93 21.82
C ALA A 192 19.29 35.49 21.77
N ILE A 193 20.14 34.97 20.88
CA ILE A 193 21.50 35.48 20.65
C ILE A 193 21.46 36.75 19.79
N ASN A 194 20.56 36.82 18.82
CA ASN A 194 20.39 38.00 17.97
C ASN A 194 19.81 39.21 18.71
N GLU A 195 18.94 38.99 19.71
CA GLU A 195 18.30 40.07 20.49
C GLU A 195 19.20 40.66 21.59
N ARG A 196 20.38 40.09 21.82
CA ARG A 196 21.38 40.65 22.75
C ARG A 196 21.95 41.98 22.24
N ALA A 197 21.81 43.02 23.06
CA ALA A 197 22.17 44.42 22.76
C ALA A 197 23.50 44.86 23.43
N ASP A 198 24.16 43.96 24.16
CA ASP A 198 25.37 44.17 24.96
C ASP A 198 26.68 43.92 24.19
N LEU A 199 26.61 43.57 22.90
CA LEU A 199 27.74 43.12 22.09
C LEU A 199 27.98 43.99 20.85
N ASP A 200 29.26 44.25 20.55
CA ASP A 200 29.72 44.94 19.34
C ASP A 200 29.44 44.11 18.07
N GLU A 201 29.12 44.77 16.95
CA GLU A 201 28.57 44.14 15.73
C GLU A 201 29.49 43.05 15.15
N ALA A 202 30.81 43.28 15.18
CA ALA A 202 31.81 42.32 14.71
C ALA A 202 31.94 41.10 15.64
N THR A 203 31.83 41.30 16.95
CA THR A 203 31.90 40.23 17.96
C THR A 203 30.61 39.41 17.94
N LYS A 204 29.46 40.07 17.73
CA LYS A 204 28.15 39.46 17.57
C LYS A 204 28.09 38.51 16.38
N ALA A 205 28.65 38.90 15.24
CA ALA A 205 28.69 38.04 14.04
C ALA A 205 29.51 36.75 14.24
N VAL A 206 30.66 36.82 14.94
CA VAL A 206 31.50 35.64 15.22
C VAL A 206 30.82 34.71 16.23
N LEU A 207 30.24 35.26 17.29
CA LEU A 207 29.49 34.49 18.30
C LEU A 207 28.25 33.83 17.71
N LEU A 208 27.50 34.55 16.87
CA LEU A 208 26.32 34.03 16.21
C LEU A 208 26.68 32.85 15.32
N ARG A 209 27.71 32.97 14.49
CA ARG A 209 28.17 31.88 13.61
C ARG A 209 28.63 30.65 14.40
N SER A 210 29.38 30.84 15.48
CA SER A 210 29.82 29.73 16.35
C SER A 210 28.65 29.06 17.08
N ALA A 211 27.63 29.83 17.46
CA ALA A 211 26.43 29.32 18.11
C ALA A 211 25.54 28.58 17.11
N GLU A 212 25.32 29.13 15.93
CA GLU A 212 24.61 28.49 14.82
C GLU A 212 25.25 27.15 14.46
N ASP A 213 26.57 27.08 14.30
CA ASP A 213 27.28 25.83 14.02
C ASP A 213 27.08 24.78 15.13
N THR A 214 27.09 25.21 16.40
CA THR A 214 26.91 24.31 17.55
C THR A 214 25.48 23.79 17.63
N GLU A 215 24.50 24.68 17.45
CA GLU A 215 23.08 24.31 17.51
C GLU A 215 22.65 23.52 16.27
N ASN A 216 23.18 23.81 15.08
CA ASN A 216 22.97 22.99 13.88
C ASN A 216 23.51 21.58 14.04
N ARG A 217 24.67 21.39 14.69
CA ARG A 217 25.19 20.06 15.04
C ARG A 217 24.27 19.33 16.01
N ARG A 218 23.73 20.04 17.00
CA ARG A 218 22.75 19.48 17.95
C ARG A 218 21.44 19.11 17.25
N LEU A 219 20.96 19.93 16.32
CA LEU A 219 19.78 19.64 15.50
C LEU A 219 20.02 18.40 14.64
N ALA A 220 21.15 18.32 13.97
CA ALA A 220 21.51 17.15 13.15
C ALA A 220 21.53 15.87 14.00
N ALA A 221 22.15 15.90 15.18
CA ALA A 221 22.16 14.77 16.11
C ALA A 221 20.75 14.40 16.59
N LYS A 222 19.92 15.39 16.97
CA LYS A 222 18.52 15.14 17.36
C LYS A 222 17.70 14.55 16.22
N ARG A 223 17.86 15.08 15.00
CA ARG A 223 17.17 14.60 13.79
C ARG A 223 17.54 13.15 13.50
N GLU A 224 18.81 12.79 13.63
CA GLU A 224 19.25 11.40 13.48
C GLU A 224 18.62 10.47 14.53
N VAL A 225 18.59 10.89 15.79
CA VAL A 225 17.95 10.12 16.87
C VAL A 225 16.45 9.93 16.60
N ILE A 226 15.74 11.00 16.25
CA ILE A 226 14.30 10.94 15.94
C ILE A 226 14.03 10.04 14.73
N THR A 227 14.84 10.15 13.68
CA THR A 227 14.70 9.32 12.48
C THR A 227 14.91 7.85 12.81
N ARG A 228 15.94 7.54 13.61
CA ARG A 228 16.25 6.17 14.05
C ARG A 228 15.16 5.60 14.98
N GLU A 229 14.58 6.43 15.85
CA GLU A 229 13.46 6.01 16.70
C GLU A 229 12.20 5.74 15.89
N LYS A 230 11.91 6.58 14.89
CA LYS A 230 10.83 6.38 13.93
C LYS A 230 10.98 5.06 13.18
N GLU A 231 12.14 4.81 12.58
CA GLU A 231 12.42 3.55 11.86
C GLU A 231 12.23 2.34 12.76
N ARG A 232 12.80 2.35 13.97
CA ARG A 232 12.61 1.26 14.94
C ARG A 232 11.16 1.06 15.35
N ALA A 233 10.37 2.12 15.43
CA ALA A 233 8.95 2.02 15.75
C ALA A 233 8.19 1.36 14.59
N ILE A 234 8.48 1.75 13.35
CA ILE A 234 7.89 1.16 12.14
C ILE A 234 8.27 -0.32 12.04
N ASP A 235 9.55 -0.68 12.19
CA ASP A 235 10.01 -2.08 12.12
C ASP A 235 9.30 -2.98 13.13
N ARG A 236 9.06 -2.47 14.35
CA ARG A 236 8.33 -3.20 15.40
C ARG A 236 6.87 -3.41 14.99
N VAL A 237 6.21 -2.36 14.49
CA VAL A 237 4.83 -2.43 14.02
C VAL A 237 4.69 -3.42 12.86
N GLU A 238 5.62 -3.42 11.91
CA GLU A 238 5.65 -4.39 10.81
C GLU A 238 5.84 -5.82 11.31
N THR A 239 6.81 -6.03 12.20
CA THR A 239 7.06 -7.35 12.80
C THR A 239 5.83 -7.88 13.55
N GLU A 240 5.16 -7.01 14.32
CA GLU A 240 3.94 -7.37 15.05
C GLU A 240 2.79 -7.69 14.11
N ALA A 241 2.58 -6.88 13.07
CA ALA A 241 1.57 -7.12 12.06
C ALA A 241 1.79 -8.47 11.35
N LEU A 242 3.03 -8.76 10.92
CA LEU A 242 3.37 -10.04 10.29
C LEU A 242 3.06 -11.23 11.20
N ARG A 243 3.40 -11.13 12.50
CA ARG A 243 3.08 -12.18 13.48
C ARG A 243 1.58 -12.39 13.66
N GLU A 244 0.79 -11.31 13.67
CA GLU A 244 -0.67 -11.41 13.75
C GLU A 244 -1.24 -12.14 12.53
N VAL A 245 -0.76 -11.80 11.32
CA VAL A 245 -1.18 -12.46 10.09
C VAL A 245 -0.79 -13.93 10.09
N ASP A 246 0.45 -14.24 10.45
CA ASP A 246 0.95 -15.62 10.53
C ASP A 246 0.16 -16.46 11.53
N ALA A 247 -0.24 -15.88 12.68
CA ALA A 247 -1.06 -16.57 13.65
C ALA A 247 -2.43 -16.95 13.06
N ILE A 248 -3.08 -16.04 12.32
CA ILE A 248 -4.35 -16.30 11.64
C ILE A 248 -4.17 -17.40 10.59
N GLN A 249 -3.14 -17.30 9.76
CA GLN A 249 -2.87 -18.31 8.73
C GLN A 249 -2.57 -19.68 9.34
N ASN A 250 -1.77 -19.73 10.40
CA ASN A 250 -1.38 -20.98 11.04
C ASN A 250 -2.57 -21.68 11.69
N GLN A 251 -3.51 -20.94 12.31
CA GLN A 251 -4.75 -21.52 12.82
C GLN A 251 -5.57 -22.20 11.71
N ILE A 252 -5.66 -21.56 10.54
CA ILE A 252 -6.37 -22.11 9.39
C ILE A 252 -5.64 -23.34 8.83
N ARG A 253 -4.30 -23.30 8.73
CA ARG A 253 -3.48 -24.44 8.30
C ARG A 253 -3.65 -25.64 9.25
N ILE A 254 -3.60 -25.41 10.55
CA ILE A 254 -3.82 -26.47 11.56
C ILE A 254 -5.21 -27.07 11.41
N LEU A 255 -6.24 -26.25 11.28
CA LEU A 255 -7.61 -26.75 11.07
C LEU A 255 -7.72 -27.56 9.78
N ALA A 256 -7.11 -27.08 8.68
CA ALA A 256 -7.14 -27.77 7.39
C ALA A 256 -6.42 -29.14 7.41
N VAL A 257 -5.37 -29.29 8.23
CA VAL A 257 -4.64 -30.56 8.39
C VAL A 257 -5.32 -31.49 9.39
N LEU A 258 -5.92 -30.96 10.45
CA LEU A 258 -6.50 -31.76 11.53
C LEU A 258 -7.93 -32.22 11.24
N LEU A 259 -8.70 -31.48 10.43
CA LEU A 259 -10.11 -31.80 10.11
C LEU A 259 -10.29 -33.10 9.29
N PRO A 260 -9.49 -33.38 8.23
CA PRO A 260 -9.67 -34.56 7.37
C PRO A 260 -9.61 -35.93 8.08
N PRO A 261 -8.73 -36.19 9.07
CA PRO A 261 -8.68 -37.51 9.73
C PRO A 261 -9.81 -37.74 10.76
N ILE A 262 -10.53 -36.71 11.20
CA ILE A 262 -11.55 -36.83 12.27
C ILE A 262 -12.65 -37.85 11.91
N PRO A 263 -13.26 -37.83 10.71
CA PRO A 263 -14.29 -38.82 10.36
C PRO A 263 -13.77 -40.26 10.38
N ALA A 264 -12.54 -40.49 9.93
CA ALA A 264 -11.92 -41.82 9.92
C ALA A 264 -11.65 -42.32 11.36
N LEU A 265 -11.14 -41.44 12.23
CA LEU A 265 -10.94 -41.76 13.65
C LEU A 265 -12.26 -42.05 14.36
N LEU A 266 -13.30 -41.24 14.11
CA LEU A 266 -14.63 -41.46 14.68
C LEU A 266 -15.22 -42.80 14.25
N MET A 267 -15.07 -43.18 12.98
CA MET A 267 -15.45 -44.51 12.49
C MET A 267 -14.69 -45.63 13.19
N GLY A 268 -13.37 -45.48 13.38
CA GLY A 268 -12.55 -46.44 14.11
C GLY A 268 -13.01 -46.64 15.56
N VAL A 269 -13.25 -45.54 16.28
CA VAL A 269 -13.77 -45.56 17.66
C VAL A 269 -15.15 -46.19 17.72
N LEU A 270 -16.04 -45.86 16.78
CA LEU A 270 -17.39 -46.42 16.72
C LEU A 270 -17.35 -47.94 16.52
N ILE A 271 -16.53 -48.45 15.59
CA ILE A 271 -16.36 -49.89 15.35
C ILE A 271 -15.78 -50.57 16.60
N PHE A 272 -14.75 -49.99 17.22
CA PHE A 272 -14.14 -50.53 18.44
C PHE A 272 -15.14 -50.59 19.60
N GLY A 273 -15.92 -49.53 19.84
CA GLY A 273 -16.97 -49.51 20.84
C GLY A 273 -18.07 -50.55 20.58
N ARG A 274 -18.47 -50.71 19.31
CA ARG A 274 -19.45 -51.72 18.90
C ARG A 274 -18.94 -53.15 19.12
N LYS A 275 -17.66 -53.40 18.81
CA LYS A 275 -16.99 -54.68 19.04
C LYS A 275 -16.93 -55.00 20.54
N ARG A 276 -16.45 -54.05 21.35
CA ARG A 276 -16.31 -54.23 22.80
C ARG A 276 -17.65 -54.48 23.48
N ARG A 277 -18.73 -53.79 23.06
CA ARG A 277 -20.08 -54.01 23.60
C ARG A 277 -20.61 -55.43 23.31
N ARG A 278 -20.35 -55.95 22.10
CA ARG A 278 -20.69 -57.34 21.73
C ARG A 278 -19.87 -58.37 22.52
N GLU A 279 -18.60 -58.08 22.81
CA GLU A 279 -17.77 -58.95 23.63
C GLU A 279 -18.30 -59.05 25.07
N HIS A 280 -18.79 -57.94 25.64
CA HIS A 280 -19.48 -57.95 26.94
C HIS A 280 -20.83 -58.69 26.95
N GLU A 281 -21.53 -58.76 25.81
CA GLU A 281 -22.76 -59.55 25.65
C GLU A 281 -22.48 -61.05 25.45
N SER A 282 -21.28 -61.42 25.00
CA SER A 282 -20.87 -62.81 24.79
C SER A 282 -20.42 -63.57 26.05
N ILE A 283 -20.50 -62.95 27.24
CA ILE A 283 -20.35 -63.68 28.51
C ILE A 283 -21.67 -64.44 28.75
N PRO A 284 -21.67 -65.79 28.74
CA PRO A 284 -22.88 -66.56 28.91
C PRO A 284 -23.53 -66.22 30.26
N SER A 285 -24.83 -65.90 30.24
CA SER A 285 -25.67 -65.76 31.44
C SER A 285 -25.62 -67.00 32.35
N ALA A 286 -25.13 -68.14 31.84
CA ALA A 286 -24.83 -69.35 32.59
C ALA A 286 -23.73 -69.20 33.67
N ARG A 287 -22.96 -68.10 33.70
CA ARG A 287 -22.01 -67.79 34.79
C ARG A 287 -22.47 -66.64 35.70
N LYS A 288 -23.73 -66.20 35.59
CA LYS A 288 -24.40 -65.31 36.56
C LYS A 288 -25.36 -66.12 37.44
N ARG A 289 -24.83 -67.02 38.27
CA ARG A 289 -25.56 -67.59 39.42
C ARG A 289 -24.60 -67.76 40.60
N GLY A 290 -24.85 -66.97 41.65
CA GLY A 290 -24.59 -67.29 43.05
C GLY A 290 -23.14 -67.34 43.52
N ALA A 291 -22.71 -66.28 44.21
CA ALA A 291 -22.18 -66.47 45.55
C ALA A 291 -22.89 -65.44 46.43
N ALA A 292 -23.57 -65.96 47.45
CA ALA A 292 -24.05 -65.22 48.60
C ALA A 292 -22.87 -64.70 49.42
#